data_AF-A0A7Y9UUE0-F1
#
_entry.id   AF-A0A7Y9UUE0-F1
#
_cell.length_a   1.000
_cell.length_b   1.000
_cell.length_c   1.000
_cell.angle_alpha   90.00
_cell.angle_beta   90.00
_cell.angle_gamma   90.00
#
_symmetry.space_group_name_H-M   'P 1'
#
loop_
_entity.id
_entity.type
_entity.pdbx_description
1 polymer ?
#
loop_
_entity_poly.entity_id
_entity_poly.type
_entity_poly.pdbx_seq_one_letter_code
_entity_poly.pdbx_strand_id
1 'polypeptide(L)'
;MRHAHRSLPVALALSLCLATLVAIAGTGGASAAEKLPVPYTFIPTVIAGGLPGANAPGTNDWTCKPTAAHPKPVVLVHGTFGNRATNWQTYGPLLKNEGYCVFALNYGMKISPGAILGGQDRIEDSAAELKAYVAKVLEATGAKKVDLVGHSQGTLMPQYYVRFLGGAKHVDNYIGLAPLWHGTYTNGGLPDLAAAFGYDAVDGSPVCKACLQMTAPSEFLRTVREGGVATKGVRYTNIVTTMDEVVVPYTSGIEEGMTNITLQKKCGLDLSDHLSIVSSRTAADLVLNTLDPAHPRKVRCTLHLPAIGS
;
A
#
# COMPACT_ATOMS: atom_id res chain seq x y z
N MET A 1 -42.15 29.71 48.67
CA MET A 1 -42.10 30.41 47.37
C MET A 1 -40.79 31.19 47.27
N ARG A 2 -40.00 30.89 46.22
CA ARG A 2 -39.01 31.73 45.51
C ARG A 2 -37.79 32.31 46.28
N HIS A 3 -36.63 31.69 46.04
CA HIS A 3 -35.39 32.23 45.41
C HIS A 3 -35.27 33.77 45.24
N ALA A 4 -34.12 34.43 45.25
CA ALA A 4 -32.70 34.07 45.38
C ALA A 4 -31.87 35.38 45.51
N HIS A 5 -30.57 35.18 45.72
CA HIS A 5 -29.53 36.13 46.12
C HIS A 5 -29.09 37.18 45.07
N ARG A 6 -28.73 38.33 45.67
CA ARG A 6 -27.80 39.42 45.34
C ARG A 6 -26.75 39.24 44.21
N SER A 7 -26.78 40.22 43.29
CA SER A 7 -25.71 41.09 42.75
C SER A 7 -24.22 40.68 42.75
N LEU A 8 -23.67 40.60 41.50
CA LEU A 8 -22.35 41.02 40.90
C LEU A 8 -21.25 41.70 41.78
N PRO A 9 -19.95 41.86 41.32
CA PRO A 9 -19.13 41.18 40.28
C PRO A 9 -17.56 41.14 40.52
N VAL A 10 -16.81 40.63 39.51
CA VAL A 10 -15.47 41.06 38.99
C VAL A 10 -14.13 40.70 39.70
N ALA A 11 -13.32 39.94 38.93
CA ALA A 11 -11.86 39.99 38.64
C ALA A 11 -10.75 39.47 39.60
N LEU A 12 -9.93 38.59 38.97
CA LEU A 12 -8.46 38.42 38.98
C LEU A 12 -7.66 38.37 40.28
N ALA A 13 -6.94 37.26 40.47
CA ALA A 13 -5.54 37.28 40.93
C ALA A 13 -4.76 36.06 40.42
N LEU A 14 -3.73 36.32 39.60
CA LEU A 14 -2.69 35.39 39.17
C LEU A 14 -1.98 34.79 40.40
N SER A 15 -1.77 33.47 40.41
CA SER A 15 -0.89 32.80 41.37
C SER A 15 0.25 32.10 40.63
N LEU A 16 1.46 32.60 40.86
CA LEU A 16 2.74 32.12 40.35
C LEU A 16 3.02 30.69 40.84
N CYS A 17 3.12 29.71 39.93
CA CYS A 17 3.70 28.39 40.26
C CYS A 17 5.18 28.39 39.86
N LEU A 18 6.05 28.50 40.86
CA LEU A 18 7.49 28.29 40.71
C LEU A 18 7.74 26.78 40.79
N ALA A 19 7.93 26.11 39.66
CA ALA A 19 8.39 24.72 39.63
C ALA A 19 9.91 24.69 39.46
N THR A 20 10.58 24.14 40.46
CA THR A 20 12.02 23.90 40.54
C THR A 20 12.47 22.88 39.48
N LEU A 21 13.49 23.25 38.67
CA LEU A 21 14.19 22.29 37.82
C LEU A 21 15.05 21.36 38.70
N VAL A 22 14.69 20.08 38.73
CA VAL A 22 15.63 19.00 39.11
C VAL A 22 16.30 18.52 37.84
N ALA A 23 17.59 18.81 37.70
CA ALA A 23 18.42 18.24 36.64
C ALA A 23 18.71 16.76 36.99
N ILE A 24 18.04 15.84 36.31
CA ILE A 24 18.40 14.42 36.32
C ILE A 24 19.42 14.23 35.21
N ALA A 25 20.69 14.03 35.59
CA ALA A 25 21.70 13.50 34.69
C ALA A 25 21.34 12.04 34.36
N GLY A 26 20.58 11.84 33.29
CA GLY A 26 20.29 10.52 32.73
C GLY A 26 21.44 10.07 31.85
N THR A 27 22.15 9.03 32.27
CA THR A 27 23.01 8.22 31.40
C THR A 27 22.23 7.79 30.17
N GLY A 28 22.75 8.12 28.98
CA GLY A 28 22.12 7.81 27.70
C GLY A 28 21.97 6.31 27.47
N GLY A 29 20.82 5.77 27.85
CA GLY A 29 20.28 4.56 27.24
C GLY A 29 19.70 4.97 25.89
N ALA A 30 20.14 4.32 24.81
CA ALA A 30 19.47 4.42 23.52
C ALA A 30 18.00 4.05 23.74
N SER A 31 17.11 5.04 23.67
CA SER A 31 15.68 4.79 23.70
C SER A 31 15.35 3.92 22.50
N ALA A 32 14.96 2.66 22.74
CA ALA A 32 14.39 1.84 21.69
C ALA A 32 13.21 2.62 21.12
N ALA A 33 13.29 3.03 19.85
CA ALA A 33 12.22 3.79 19.22
C ALA A 33 10.91 3.05 19.43
N GLU A 34 9.91 3.75 19.97
CA GLU A 34 8.59 3.18 20.24
C GLU A 34 8.00 2.63 18.94
N LYS A 35 7.45 1.40 18.99
CA LYS A 35 6.86 0.76 17.81
C LYS A 35 5.70 1.60 17.29
N LEU A 36 5.66 1.80 15.98
CA LEU A 36 4.58 2.53 15.33
C LEU A 36 3.26 1.76 15.47
N PRO A 37 2.11 2.42 15.75
CA PRO A 37 0.80 1.78 15.69
C PRO A 37 0.55 1.19 14.29
N VAL A 38 0.02 -0.04 14.25
CA VAL A 38 -0.34 -0.71 12.99
C VAL A 38 -1.85 -0.88 12.92
N PRO A 39 -2.57 -0.02 12.18
CA PRO A 39 -4.00 -0.21 11.95
C PRO A 39 -4.23 -1.38 10.99
N TYR A 40 -5.27 -2.16 11.21
CA TYR A 40 -5.72 -3.23 10.31
C TYR A 40 -7.14 -2.95 9.81
N THR A 41 -7.37 -1.67 9.48
CA THR A 41 -8.62 -1.13 8.96
C THR A 41 -8.33 -0.35 7.69
N PHE A 42 -9.21 -0.41 6.69
CA PHE A 42 -9.01 0.28 5.42
C PHE A 42 -9.65 1.67 5.40
N ILE A 43 -10.98 1.79 5.33
CA ILE A 43 -11.70 3.07 5.14
C ILE A 43 -11.24 4.21 6.08
N PRO A 44 -11.16 4.02 7.42
CA PRO A 44 -10.74 5.09 8.33
C PRO A 44 -9.34 5.63 8.01
N THR A 45 -8.47 4.79 7.45
CA THR A 45 -7.08 5.12 7.18
C THR A 45 -6.89 5.80 5.82
N VAL A 46 -7.79 5.55 4.86
CA VAL A 46 -7.86 6.31 3.59
C VAL A 46 -8.12 7.80 3.88
N ILE A 47 -9.03 8.12 4.80
CA ILE A 47 -9.33 9.51 5.19
C ILE A 47 -8.08 10.19 5.78
N ALA A 48 -7.40 9.53 6.72
CA ALA A 48 -6.19 10.08 7.34
C ALA A 48 -5.01 10.25 6.35
N GLY A 49 -4.88 9.34 5.38
CA GLY A 49 -3.86 9.38 4.34
C GLY A 49 -4.14 10.35 3.19
N GLY A 50 -5.33 10.95 3.14
CA GLY A 50 -5.77 11.81 2.04
C GLY A 50 -5.18 13.23 2.03
N LEU A 51 -4.39 13.60 3.05
CA LEU A 51 -3.75 14.92 3.11
C LEU A 51 -2.70 15.08 2.00
N PRO A 52 -2.66 16.23 1.30
CA PRO A 52 -1.67 16.50 0.26
C PRO A 52 -0.23 16.28 0.75
N GLY A 53 0.52 15.47 0.03
CA GLY A 53 1.94 15.21 0.34
C GLY A 53 2.19 14.28 1.53
N ALA A 54 1.16 13.70 2.15
CA ALA A 54 1.33 12.74 3.24
C ALA A 54 2.17 11.51 2.82
N ASN A 55 2.77 10.87 3.82
CA ASN A 55 3.38 9.54 3.72
C ASN A 55 2.67 8.63 4.71
N ALA A 56 2.56 7.34 4.39
CA ALA A 56 2.20 6.36 5.42
C ALA A 56 3.28 6.33 6.52
N PRO A 57 2.91 6.16 7.80
CA PRO A 57 3.88 6.04 8.89
C PRO A 57 4.97 5.00 8.58
N GLY A 58 6.22 5.28 8.92
CA GLY A 58 7.34 4.36 8.71
C GLY A 58 7.86 4.28 7.27
N THR A 59 7.25 4.99 6.31
CA THR A 59 7.70 5.02 4.91
C THR A 59 8.51 6.26 4.55
N ASN A 60 9.30 6.17 3.48
CA ASN A 60 10.00 7.29 2.85
C ASN A 60 11.04 7.99 3.73
N ASP A 61 11.60 7.27 4.69
CA ASP A 61 12.84 7.65 5.39
C ASP A 61 14.04 7.40 4.46
N TRP A 62 14.42 8.43 3.70
CA TRP A 62 15.52 8.39 2.74
C TRP A 62 16.91 8.26 3.39
N THR A 63 17.01 8.33 4.72
CA THR A 63 18.25 8.07 5.45
C THR A 63 18.40 6.61 5.87
N CYS A 64 17.33 5.81 5.76
CA CYS A 64 17.33 4.40 6.15
C CYS A 64 18.36 3.58 5.37
N LYS A 65 19.11 2.75 6.08
CA LYS A 65 20.09 1.80 5.50
C LYS A 65 19.64 0.37 5.77
N PRO A 66 19.44 -0.46 4.73
CA PRO A 66 19.12 -1.87 4.88
C PRO A 66 20.15 -2.60 5.75
N THR A 67 19.69 -3.57 6.54
CA THR A 67 20.56 -4.35 7.44
C THR A 67 20.92 -5.68 6.79
N ALA A 68 21.83 -6.44 7.41
CA ALA A 68 22.12 -7.80 6.95
C ALA A 68 20.91 -8.74 7.03
N ALA A 69 20.02 -8.53 8.01
CA ALA A 69 18.78 -9.30 8.17
C ALA A 69 17.76 -8.95 7.08
N HIS A 70 17.66 -7.66 6.71
CA HIS A 70 16.76 -7.16 5.67
C HIS A 70 17.54 -6.33 4.65
N PRO A 71 18.32 -6.96 3.75
CA PRO A 71 19.28 -6.27 2.87
C PRO A 71 18.63 -5.58 1.68
N LYS A 72 17.33 -5.80 1.45
CA LYS A 72 16.57 -5.23 0.34
C LYS A 72 15.50 -4.30 0.90
N PRO A 73 15.46 -3.02 0.49
CA PRO A 73 14.35 -2.15 0.85
C PRO A 73 13.06 -2.62 0.15
N VAL A 74 11.92 -2.35 0.79
CA VAL A 74 10.60 -2.67 0.25
C VAL A 74 10.01 -1.43 -0.40
N VAL A 75 9.55 -1.55 -1.65
CA VAL A 75 8.82 -0.50 -2.37
C VAL A 75 7.34 -0.90 -2.48
N LEU A 76 6.49 -0.06 -1.90
CA LEU A 76 5.04 -0.20 -1.86
C LEU A 76 4.41 0.53 -3.06
N VAL A 77 3.61 -0.17 -3.86
CA VAL A 77 3.03 0.32 -5.12
C VAL A 77 1.50 0.29 -5.07
N HIS A 78 0.89 1.45 -4.84
CA HIS A 78 -0.57 1.57 -4.60
C HIS A 78 -1.42 1.14 -5.81
N GLY A 79 -2.71 0.93 -5.57
CA GLY A 79 -3.70 0.62 -6.62
C GLY A 79 -4.22 1.87 -7.35
N THR A 80 -5.21 1.66 -8.23
CA THR A 80 -5.96 2.74 -8.89
C THR A 80 -6.65 3.60 -7.85
N PHE A 81 -6.61 4.92 -8.05
CA PHE A 81 -7.15 5.92 -7.12
C PHE A 81 -6.51 5.90 -5.72
N GLY A 82 -5.41 5.16 -5.53
CA GLY A 82 -4.59 5.19 -4.33
C GLY A 82 -3.48 6.24 -4.39
N ASN A 83 -2.73 6.38 -3.30
CA ASN A 83 -1.47 7.12 -3.28
C ASN A 83 -0.51 6.50 -2.24
N ARG A 84 0.70 7.06 -2.10
CA ARG A 84 1.75 6.60 -1.19
C ARG A 84 1.37 6.54 0.29
N ALA A 85 0.30 7.24 0.68
CA ALA A 85 -0.19 7.27 2.05
C ALA A 85 -1.47 6.45 2.22
N THR A 86 -2.51 6.71 1.44
CA THR A 86 -3.86 6.12 1.64
C THR A 86 -3.84 4.59 1.59
N ASN A 87 -3.02 4.01 0.71
CA ASN A 87 -3.00 2.58 0.48
C ASN A 87 -2.18 1.79 1.51
N TRP A 88 -1.34 2.47 2.29
CA TRP A 88 -0.21 1.84 3.01
C TRP A 88 -0.15 2.13 4.51
N GLN A 89 -1.26 2.56 5.10
CA GLN A 89 -1.34 2.85 6.53
C GLN A 89 -1.11 1.60 7.42
N THR A 90 -1.37 0.39 6.91
CA THR A 90 -1.00 -0.87 7.58
C THR A 90 0.44 -1.27 7.30
N TYR A 91 0.81 -1.44 6.03
CA TYR A 91 2.11 -2.00 5.64
C TYR A 91 3.29 -1.09 5.97
N GLY A 92 3.14 0.24 5.91
CA GLY A 92 4.18 1.20 6.26
C GLY A 92 4.73 0.99 7.68
N PRO A 93 3.90 1.18 8.73
CA PRO A 93 4.36 0.99 10.10
C PRO A 93 4.66 -0.47 10.42
N LEU A 94 3.93 -1.43 9.84
CA LEU A 94 4.20 -2.85 10.03
C LEU A 94 5.62 -3.21 9.60
N LEU A 95 5.97 -2.94 8.35
CA LEU A 95 7.28 -3.31 7.79
C LEU A 95 8.41 -2.52 8.46
N LYS A 96 8.19 -1.25 8.83
CA LYS A 96 9.17 -0.49 9.60
C LYS A 96 9.43 -1.10 10.97
N ASN A 97 8.38 -1.53 11.67
CA ASN A 97 8.50 -2.21 12.98
C ASN A 97 9.20 -3.57 12.88
N GLU A 98 9.15 -4.20 11.72
CA GLU A 98 9.88 -5.44 11.39
C GLU A 98 11.31 -5.16 10.91
N GLY A 99 11.76 -3.90 10.88
CA GLY A 99 13.14 -3.53 10.57
C GLY A 99 13.47 -3.34 9.08
N TYR A 100 12.46 -3.29 8.21
CA TYR A 100 12.66 -2.99 6.80
C TYR A 100 12.82 -1.48 6.56
N CYS A 101 13.64 -1.10 5.58
CA CYS A 101 13.55 0.21 4.96
C CYS A 101 12.40 0.20 3.94
N VAL A 102 11.40 1.06 4.16
CA VAL A 102 10.13 1.04 3.41
C VAL A 102 9.96 2.34 2.63
N PHE A 103 9.62 2.22 1.36
CA PHE A 103 9.43 3.34 0.44
C PHE A 103 8.09 3.19 -0.27
N ALA A 104 7.34 4.29 -0.43
CA ALA A 104 6.06 4.32 -1.09
C ALA A 104 6.03 5.49 -2.09
N LEU A 105 5.74 5.19 -3.35
CA LEU A 105 5.68 6.19 -4.42
C LEU A 105 4.25 6.65 -4.69
N ASN A 106 4.14 7.83 -5.28
CA ASN A 106 2.96 8.18 -6.08
C ASN A 106 3.30 7.94 -7.54
N TYR A 107 2.33 7.51 -8.34
CA TYR A 107 2.46 7.40 -9.79
C TYR A 107 1.12 7.70 -10.48
N GLY A 108 1.15 8.02 -11.77
CA GLY A 108 -0.05 8.19 -12.60
C GLY A 108 -0.95 9.34 -12.13
N MET A 109 -0.38 10.42 -11.59
CA MET A 109 -1.10 11.57 -11.02
C MET A 109 -1.37 12.71 -12.02
N LYS A 110 -0.88 12.61 -13.26
CA LYS A 110 -0.78 13.75 -14.21
C LYS A 110 -2.08 14.17 -14.89
N ILE A 111 -3.22 13.71 -14.39
CA ILE A 111 -4.53 13.95 -15.00
C ILE A 111 -5.08 15.35 -14.68
N SER A 112 -4.66 15.96 -13.57
CA SER A 112 -5.03 17.33 -13.19
C SER A 112 -4.04 17.96 -12.21
N PRO A 113 -3.83 19.30 -12.25
CA PRO A 113 -3.05 20.00 -11.24
C PRO A 113 -3.64 19.76 -9.83
N GLY A 114 -2.78 19.39 -8.87
CA GLY A 114 -3.21 19.15 -7.50
C GLY A 114 -3.94 17.82 -7.27
N ALA A 115 -3.91 16.90 -8.23
CA ALA A 115 -4.41 15.54 -8.03
C ALA A 115 -3.84 14.93 -6.74
N ILE A 116 -4.70 14.29 -5.94
CA ILE A 116 -4.33 13.61 -4.69
C ILE A 116 -4.37 12.08 -4.85
N LEU A 117 -5.06 11.59 -5.88
CA LEU A 117 -5.20 10.17 -6.21
C LEU A 117 -4.39 9.87 -7.48
N GLY A 118 -3.62 8.77 -7.44
CA GLY A 118 -2.78 8.32 -8.54
C GLY A 118 -3.33 7.09 -9.26
N GLY A 119 -2.51 6.50 -10.11
CA GLY A 119 -2.84 5.31 -10.88
C GLY A 119 -3.82 5.55 -12.03
N GLN A 120 -3.96 6.78 -12.51
CA GLN A 120 -4.98 7.12 -13.50
C GLN A 120 -4.41 7.26 -14.92
N ASP A 121 -3.16 7.70 -15.05
CA ASP A 121 -2.48 7.84 -16.34
C ASP A 121 -2.11 6.48 -16.96
N ARG A 122 -1.56 6.49 -18.18
CA ARG A 122 -1.11 5.27 -18.87
C ARG A 122 -0.16 4.45 -17.99
N ILE A 123 -0.33 3.13 -18.02
CA ILE A 123 0.46 2.19 -17.22
C ILE A 123 1.94 2.22 -17.62
N GLU A 124 2.25 2.42 -18.90
CA GLU A 124 3.62 2.51 -19.40
C GLU A 124 4.35 3.74 -18.85
N ASP A 125 3.67 4.89 -18.80
CA ASP A 125 4.20 6.14 -18.24
C ASP A 125 4.40 5.98 -16.72
N SER A 126 3.43 5.38 -16.04
CA SER A 126 3.51 5.04 -14.62
C SER A 126 4.68 4.09 -14.30
N ALA A 127 4.97 3.14 -15.19
CA ALA A 127 6.11 2.23 -15.04
C ALA A 127 7.45 2.94 -15.22
N ALA A 128 7.53 3.99 -16.04
CA ALA A 128 8.70 4.85 -16.12
C ALA A 128 8.91 5.67 -14.82
N GLU A 129 7.82 6.14 -14.20
CA GLU A 129 7.88 6.78 -12.88
C GLU A 129 8.39 5.81 -11.80
N LEU A 130 7.88 4.57 -11.78
CA LEU A 130 8.39 3.53 -10.89
C LEU A 130 9.88 3.24 -11.13
N LYS A 131 10.33 3.15 -12.39
CA LYS A 131 11.74 2.95 -12.72
C LYS A 131 12.63 4.01 -12.09
N ALA A 132 12.26 5.29 -12.25
CA ALA A 132 13.01 6.40 -11.67
C ALA A 132 12.99 6.34 -10.13
N TYR A 133 11.84 5.99 -9.56
CA TYR A 133 11.68 5.86 -8.11
C TYR A 133 12.54 4.73 -7.53
N VAL A 134 12.53 3.54 -8.13
CA VAL A 134 13.36 2.40 -7.72
C VAL A 134 14.84 2.74 -7.84
N ALA A 135 15.26 3.42 -8.91
CA ALA A 135 16.65 3.87 -9.05
C ALA A 135 17.06 4.79 -7.89
N LYS A 136 16.21 5.77 -7.53
CA LYS A 136 16.44 6.65 -6.38
C LYS A 136 16.50 5.89 -5.05
N VAL A 137 15.65 4.89 -4.84
CA VAL A 137 15.68 4.04 -3.63
C VAL A 137 16.99 3.27 -3.55
N LEU A 138 17.44 2.64 -4.64
CA LEU A 138 18.70 1.90 -4.68
C LEU A 138 19.90 2.82 -4.43
N GLU A 139 19.91 4.01 -5.02
CA GLU A 139 20.95 5.02 -4.78
C GLU A 139 20.99 5.46 -3.31
N ALA A 140 19.84 5.83 -2.74
CA ALA A 140 19.76 6.31 -1.36
C ALA A 140 20.14 5.24 -0.33
N THR A 141 19.78 3.98 -0.58
CA THR A 141 20.00 2.87 0.36
C THR A 141 21.33 2.16 0.17
N GLY A 142 21.90 2.19 -1.04
CA GLY A 142 23.06 1.39 -1.43
C GLY A 142 22.73 -0.08 -1.73
N ALA A 143 21.44 -0.46 -1.70
CA ALA A 143 21.01 -1.81 -2.03
C ALA A 143 21.17 -2.11 -3.54
N LYS A 144 21.30 -3.38 -3.91
CA LYS A 144 21.39 -3.83 -5.31
C LYS A 144 20.03 -4.13 -5.94
N LYS A 145 19.08 -4.55 -5.10
CA LYS A 145 17.71 -4.91 -5.48
C LYS A 145 16.72 -4.41 -4.44
N VAL A 146 15.47 -4.26 -4.85
CA VAL A 146 14.31 -4.00 -3.99
C VAL A 146 13.38 -5.21 -3.98
N ASP A 147 12.54 -5.30 -2.95
CA ASP A 147 11.33 -6.12 -2.96
C ASP A 147 10.12 -5.23 -3.25
N LEU A 148 9.22 -5.65 -4.14
CA LEU A 148 7.99 -4.93 -4.47
C LEU A 148 6.80 -5.55 -3.75
N VAL A 149 5.96 -4.69 -3.15
CA VAL A 149 4.62 -5.07 -2.68
C VAL A 149 3.61 -4.17 -3.39
N GLY A 150 2.82 -4.77 -4.27
CA GLY A 150 1.81 -4.10 -5.07
C GLY A 150 0.40 -4.43 -4.63
N HIS A 151 -0.53 -3.49 -4.78
CA HIS A 151 -1.96 -3.72 -4.61
C HIS A 151 -2.72 -3.38 -5.89
N SER A 152 -3.67 -4.23 -6.31
CA SER A 152 -4.55 -3.96 -7.46
C SER A 152 -3.72 -3.60 -8.71
N GLN A 153 -3.96 -2.46 -9.38
CA GLN A 153 -3.12 -1.94 -10.46
C GLN A 153 -1.61 -1.90 -10.14
N GLY A 154 -1.25 -1.65 -8.89
CA GLY A 154 0.13 -1.68 -8.40
C GLY A 154 0.78 -3.07 -8.46
N THR A 155 0.03 -4.11 -8.82
CA THR A 155 0.55 -5.44 -9.17
C THR A 155 0.76 -5.63 -10.67
N LEU A 156 0.09 -4.87 -11.53
CA LEU A 156 0.19 -5.01 -13.00
C LEU A 156 1.16 -3.98 -13.59
N MET A 157 1.12 -2.74 -13.11
CA MET A 157 1.99 -1.67 -13.58
C MET A 157 3.49 -1.99 -13.42
N PRO A 158 3.97 -2.47 -12.26
CA PRO A 158 5.39 -2.77 -12.12
C PRO A 158 5.88 -3.90 -13.02
N GLN A 159 4.97 -4.74 -13.52
CA GLN A 159 5.32 -5.79 -14.45
C GLN A 159 5.82 -5.22 -15.78
N TYR A 160 5.27 -4.09 -16.23
CA TYR A 160 5.79 -3.39 -17.40
C TYR A 160 7.23 -2.91 -17.17
N TYR A 161 7.52 -2.36 -15.98
CA TYR A 161 8.88 -1.98 -15.59
C TYR A 161 9.85 -3.18 -15.60
N VAL A 162 9.43 -4.29 -14.99
CA VAL A 162 10.24 -5.51 -14.88
C VAL A 162 10.54 -6.09 -16.27
N ARG A 163 9.53 -6.18 -17.14
CA ARG A 163 9.63 -6.81 -18.47
C ARG A 163 10.31 -5.94 -19.52
N PHE A 164 9.94 -4.67 -19.59
CA PHE A 164 10.26 -3.83 -20.76
C PHE A 164 11.22 -2.69 -20.45
N LEU A 165 11.35 -2.28 -19.18
CA LEU A 165 12.17 -1.12 -18.80
C LEU A 165 13.46 -1.50 -18.06
N GLY A 166 13.78 -2.79 -18.02
CA GLY A 166 15.01 -3.36 -17.44
C GLY A 166 14.94 -3.61 -15.95
N GLY A 167 13.75 -3.68 -15.35
CA GLY A 167 13.56 -3.85 -13.91
C GLY A 167 13.93 -5.22 -13.35
N ALA A 168 13.95 -6.28 -14.18
CA ALA A 168 14.22 -7.65 -13.72
C ALA A 168 15.51 -7.83 -12.90
N LYS A 169 16.56 -7.05 -13.20
CA LYS A 169 17.83 -7.10 -12.44
C LYS A 169 17.79 -6.37 -11.10
N HIS A 170 16.78 -5.54 -10.87
CA HIS A 170 16.63 -4.66 -9.71
C HIS A 170 15.53 -5.11 -8.75
N VAL A 171 14.74 -6.12 -9.11
CA VAL A 171 13.67 -6.66 -8.27
C VAL A 171 14.04 -8.09 -7.86
N ASP A 172 13.81 -8.43 -6.59
CA ASP A 172 14.00 -9.81 -6.11
C ASP A 172 12.68 -10.50 -5.83
N ASN A 173 11.90 -10.00 -4.86
CA ASN A 173 10.52 -10.44 -4.62
C ASN A 173 9.52 -9.46 -5.28
N TYR A 174 8.47 -10.02 -5.87
CA TYR A 174 7.32 -9.32 -6.41
C TYR A 174 6.06 -9.90 -5.77
N ILE A 175 5.48 -9.14 -4.84
CA ILE A 175 4.37 -9.61 -4.02
C ILE A 175 3.12 -8.82 -4.40
N GLY A 176 2.12 -9.51 -4.94
CA GLY A 176 0.85 -8.91 -5.36
C GLY A 176 -0.28 -9.19 -4.36
N LEU A 177 -0.96 -8.14 -3.92
CA LEU A 177 -2.22 -8.18 -3.19
C LEU A 177 -3.35 -7.85 -4.17
N ALA A 178 -4.31 -8.77 -4.32
CA ALA A 178 -5.36 -8.70 -5.35
C ALA A 178 -4.82 -8.38 -6.76
N PRO A 179 -3.89 -9.20 -7.31
CA PRO A 179 -3.38 -8.97 -8.65
C PRO A 179 -4.42 -9.21 -9.75
N LEU A 180 -4.15 -8.66 -10.94
CA LEU A 180 -5.02 -8.74 -12.12
C LEU A 180 -4.23 -9.02 -13.40
N TRP A 181 -3.52 -10.15 -13.44
CA TRP A 181 -2.66 -10.51 -14.57
C TRP A 181 -3.42 -10.62 -15.88
N HIS A 182 -4.66 -11.12 -15.84
CA HIS A 182 -5.53 -11.26 -17.02
C HIS A 182 -6.51 -10.09 -17.18
N GLY A 183 -6.33 -9.01 -16.40
CA GLY A 183 -7.24 -7.87 -16.34
C GLY A 183 -8.49 -8.14 -15.51
N THR A 184 -9.50 -7.28 -15.62
CA THR A 184 -10.84 -7.51 -15.07
C THR A 184 -11.88 -7.33 -16.15
N TYR A 185 -13.01 -8.02 -16.05
CA TYR A 185 -14.05 -7.92 -17.06
C TYR A 185 -14.67 -6.53 -17.13
N THR A 186 -15.25 -6.19 -18.28
CA THR A 186 -15.97 -4.93 -18.51
C THR A 186 -17.16 -4.74 -17.56
N ASN A 187 -17.72 -5.83 -17.04
CA ASN A 187 -18.76 -5.84 -16.00
C ASN A 187 -18.21 -6.11 -14.59
N GLY A 188 -16.89 -6.07 -14.39
CA GLY A 188 -16.27 -6.06 -13.06
C GLY A 188 -16.45 -4.70 -12.36
N GLY A 189 -16.00 -4.59 -11.11
CA GLY A 189 -16.25 -3.42 -10.27
C GLY A 189 -15.40 -2.17 -10.53
N LEU A 190 -14.72 -2.02 -11.69
CA LEU A 190 -13.97 -0.78 -11.98
C LEU A 190 -14.86 0.49 -12.03
N PRO A 191 -16.07 0.46 -12.63
CA PRO A 191 -16.96 1.62 -12.58
C PRO A 191 -17.41 1.96 -11.16
N ASP A 192 -17.76 0.95 -10.35
CA ASP A 192 -18.17 1.14 -8.96
C ASP A 192 -17.01 1.67 -8.11
N LEU A 193 -15.79 1.19 -8.36
CA LEU A 193 -14.57 1.70 -7.75
C LEU A 193 -14.36 3.17 -8.10
N ALA A 194 -14.48 3.54 -9.38
CA ALA A 194 -14.36 4.93 -9.81
C ALA A 194 -15.39 5.82 -9.10
N ALA A 195 -16.65 5.37 -9.03
CA ALA A 195 -17.73 6.08 -8.33
C ALA A 195 -17.43 6.24 -6.82
N ALA A 196 -16.90 5.20 -6.16
CA ALA A 196 -16.53 5.25 -4.75
C ALA A 196 -15.44 6.30 -4.44
N PHE A 197 -14.61 6.64 -5.43
CA PHE A 197 -13.59 7.69 -5.35
C PHE A 197 -14.02 9.02 -5.99
N GLY A 198 -15.31 9.17 -6.30
CA GLY A 198 -15.90 10.43 -6.77
C GLY A 198 -15.72 10.70 -8.28
N TYR A 199 -15.47 9.66 -9.08
CA TYR A 199 -15.40 9.75 -10.53
C TYR A 199 -16.67 9.16 -11.17
N ASP A 200 -17.45 10.01 -11.84
CA ASP A 200 -18.67 9.60 -12.53
C ASP A 200 -18.37 8.96 -13.90
N ALA A 201 -19.04 7.84 -14.19
CA ALA A 201 -19.04 7.21 -15.52
C ALA A 201 -19.86 7.98 -16.57
N VAL A 202 -20.66 8.97 -16.14
CA VAL A 202 -21.73 9.60 -16.94
C VAL A 202 -21.24 10.76 -17.81
N ASP A 203 -20.06 11.32 -17.54
CA ASP A 203 -19.59 12.57 -18.17
C ASP A 203 -18.59 12.38 -19.32
N GLY A 204 -18.43 11.15 -19.83
CA GLY A 204 -17.57 10.84 -20.97
C GLY A 204 -16.08 11.18 -20.77
N SER A 205 -15.67 11.48 -19.52
CA SER A 205 -14.35 12.02 -19.24
C SER A 205 -13.30 10.90 -19.16
N PRO A 206 -12.24 10.92 -19.99
CA PRO A 206 -11.21 9.88 -20.07
C PRO A 206 -10.20 10.03 -18.91
N VAL A 207 -10.70 10.13 -17.68
CA VAL A 207 -9.89 10.49 -16.51
C VAL A 207 -8.95 9.35 -16.12
N CYS A 208 -9.37 8.10 -16.31
CA CYS A 208 -8.58 6.92 -15.97
C CYS A 208 -8.18 6.11 -17.22
N LYS A 209 -7.05 6.47 -17.84
CA LYS A 209 -6.47 5.72 -18.96
C LYS A 209 -6.04 4.32 -18.53
N ALA A 210 -5.48 4.18 -17.31
CA ALA A 210 -5.12 2.87 -16.77
C ALA A 210 -6.33 1.92 -16.65
N CYS A 211 -7.50 2.44 -16.28
CA CYS A 211 -8.72 1.63 -16.15
C CYS A 211 -9.05 0.94 -17.48
N LEU A 212 -8.98 1.68 -18.60
CA LEU A 212 -9.17 1.11 -19.94
C LEU A 212 -8.12 0.04 -20.28
N GLN A 213 -6.89 0.20 -19.80
CA GLN A 213 -5.81 -0.78 -20.02
C GLN A 213 -5.98 -2.05 -19.19
N MET A 214 -6.63 -1.98 -18.03
CA MET A 214 -6.87 -3.14 -17.14
C MET A 214 -8.16 -3.90 -17.47
N THR A 215 -9.09 -3.28 -18.18
CA THR A 215 -10.32 -3.93 -18.65
C THR A 215 -9.99 -4.93 -19.76
N ALA A 216 -10.34 -6.20 -19.57
CA ALA A 216 -10.09 -7.26 -20.53
C ALA A 216 -11.21 -7.35 -21.59
N PRO A 217 -10.86 -7.57 -22.87
CA PRO A 217 -9.50 -7.55 -23.42
C PRO A 217 -9.01 -6.11 -23.67
N SER A 218 -7.70 -5.88 -23.49
CA SER A 218 -7.03 -4.65 -23.92
C SER A 218 -5.76 -4.95 -24.70
N GLU A 219 -5.29 -4.00 -25.51
CA GLU A 219 -3.98 -4.11 -26.16
C GLU A 219 -2.84 -4.19 -25.14
N PHE A 220 -2.90 -3.37 -24.09
CA PHE A 220 -1.91 -3.41 -23.02
C PHE A 220 -1.78 -4.80 -22.39
N LEU A 221 -2.91 -5.45 -22.06
CA LEU A 221 -2.92 -6.79 -21.48
C LEU A 221 -2.35 -7.84 -22.45
N ARG A 222 -2.61 -7.71 -23.76
CA ARG A 222 -2.00 -8.58 -24.76
C ARG A 222 -0.47 -8.42 -24.77
N THR A 223 0.03 -7.19 -24.80
CA THR A 223 1.46 -6.89 -24.80
C THR A 223 2.17 -7.38 -23.52
N VAL A 224 1.63 -7.05 -22.33
CA VAL A 224 2.28 -7.40 -21.06
C VAL A 224 2.22 -8.89 -20.72
N ARG A 225 1.39 -9.67 -21.43
CA ARG A 225 1.25 -11.12 -21.25
C ARG A 225 1.89 -11.93 -22.37
N GLU A 226 2.30 -11.31 -23.47
CA GLU A 226 2.95 -12.00 -24.59
C GLU A 226 4.16 -12.80 -24.10
N GLY A 227 4.24 -14.09 -24.43
CA GLY A 227 5.33 -14.96 -23.96
C GLY A 227 5.31 -15.34 -22.46
N GLY A 228 4.22 -15.03 -21.74
CA GLY A 228 4.06 -15.33 -20.30
C GLY A 228 4.46 -14.16 -19.40
N VAL A 229 3.79 -14.04 -18.25
CA VAL A 229 4.00 -12.91 -17.32
C VAL A 229 5.25 -13.11 -16.46
N ALA A 230 5.53 -14.34 -15.99
CA ALA A 230 6.65 -14.60 -15.10
C ALA A 230 8.01 -14.22 -15.73
N THR A 231 8.75 -13.31 -15.09
CA THR A 231 10.06 -12.86 -15.57
C THR A 231 11.20 -13.57 -14.83
N LYS A 232 12.16 -14.12 -15.59
CA LYS A 232 13.32 -14.84 -15.03
C LYS A 232 14.10 -13.97 -14.04
N GLY A 233 14.43 -14.55 -12.88
CA GLY A 233 15.22 -13.88 -11.84
C GLY A 233 14.40 -13.05 -10.84
N VAL A 234 13.07 -13.00 -11.00
CA VAL A 234 12.13 -12.38 -10.07
C VAL A 234 11.22 -13.47 -9.47
N ARG A 235 11.00 -13.41 -8.15
CA ARG A 235 10.13 -14.36 -7.42
C ARG A 235 8.76 -13.73 -7.20
N TYR A 236 7.74 -14.34 -7.77
CA TYR A 236 6.36 -13.84 -7.71
C TYR A 236 5.53 -14.57 -6.66
N THR A 237 4.79 -13.80 -5.85
CA THR A 237 3.77 -14.30 -4.93
C THR A 237 2.48 -13.50 -5.08
N ASN A 238 1.38 -14.17 -5.39
CA ASN A 238 0.06 -13.60 -5.57
C ASN A 238 -0.82 -14.00 -4.41
N ILE A 239 -1.37 -13.02 -3.69
CA ILE A 239 -2.36 -13.21 -2.65
C ILE A 239 -3.69 -12.68 -3.21
N VAL A 240 -4.57 -13.60 -3.57
CA VAL A 240 -5.90 -13.30 -4.13
C VAL A 240 -6.98 -13.57 -3.08
N THR A 241 -8.10 -12.86 -3.17
CA THR A 241 -9.26 -13.07 -2.29
C THR A 241 -10.47 -13.54 -3.10
N THR A 242 -11.23 -14.50 -2.58
CA THR A 242 -12.48 -14.95 -3.21
C THR A 242 -13.59 -13.90 -3.13
N MET A 243 -13.40 -12.87 -2.31
CA MET A 243 -14.35 -11.77 -2.12
C MET A 243 -14.07 -10.57 -3.02
N ASP A 244 -13.20 -10.74 -4.03
CA ASP A 244 -12.81 -9.65 -4.93
C ASP A 244 -13.97 -9.26 -5.85
N GLU A 245 -14.45 -8.04 -5.67
CA GLU A 245 -15.55 -7.41 -6.39
C GLU A 245 -15.07 -6.54 -7.56
N VAL A 246 -13.79 -6.19 -7.60
CA VAL A 246 -13.21 -5.32 -8.63
C VAL A 246 -12.53 -6.14 -9.72
N VAL A 247 -11.71 -7.11 -9.34
CA VAL A 247 -11.01 -8.05 -10.23
C VAL A 247 -11.86 -9.30 -10.36
N VAL A 248 -12.64 -9.36 -11.44
CA VAL A 248 -13.60 -10.43 -11.68
C VAL A 248 -13.20 -11.20 -12.94
N PRO A 249 -13.04 -12.54 -12.85
CA PRO A 249 -13.02 -13.35 -11.63
C PRO A 249 -11.75 -13.06 -10.80
N TYR A 250 -11.80 -13.27 -9.48
CA TYR A 250 -10.63 -13.08 -8.61
C TYR A 250 -9.42 -13.94 -9.03
N THR A 251 -9.67 -15.05 -9.72
CA THR A 251 -8.64 -15.92 -10.29
C THR A 251 -7.83 -15.24 -11.41
N SER A 252 -8.24 -14.07 -11.89
CA SER A 252 -7.44 -13.26 -12.81
C SER A 252 -6.07 -12.85 -12.23
N GLY A 253 -5.95 -12.85 -10.90
CA GLY A 253 -4.67 -12.66 -10.22
C GLY A 253 -3.78 -13.89 -10.13
N ILE A 254 -4.20 -15.03 -10.68
CA ILE A 254 -3.45 -16.29 -10.63
C ILE A 254 -2.71 -16.49 -11.95
N GLU A 255 -1.44 -16.89 -11.85
CA GLU A 255 -0.60 -17.17 -13.01
C GLU A 255 0.29 -18.39 -12.76
N GLU A 256 0.46 -19.23 -13.79
CA GLU A 256 1.27 -20.44 -13.68
C GLU A 256 2.76 -20.09 -13.48
N GLY A 257 3.48 -20.91 -12.72
CA GLY A 257 4.90 -20.67 -12.40
C GLY A 257 5.14 -19.61 -11.32
N MET A 258 4.07 -19.02 -10.76
CA MET A 258 4.12 -18.13 -9.59
C MET A 258 3.60 -18.84 -8.33
N THR A 259 3.95 -18.32 -7.15
CA THR A 259 3.30 -18.76 -5.90
C THR A 259 1.93 -18.11 -5.80
N ASN A 260 0.85 -18.89 -5.84
CA ASN A 260 -0.52 -18.37 -5.77
C ASN A 260 -1.20 -18.80 -4.47
N ILE A 261 -1.71 -17.84 -3.72
CA ILE A 261 -2.33 -18.02 -2.41
C ILE A 261 -3.73 -17.43 -2.42
N THR A 262 -4.75 -18.27 -2.22
CA THR A 262 -6.10 -17.79 -1.94
C THR A 262 -6.24 -17.51 -0.45
N LEU A 263 -6.57 -16.28 -0.08
CA LEU A 263 -6.62 -15.80 1.30
C LEU A 263 -7.55 -16.67 2.17
N GLN A 264 -8.74 -16.98 1.68
CA GLN A 264 -9.74 -17.78 2.40
C GLN A 264 -9.30 -19.23 2.61
N LYS A 265 -8.37 -19.76 1.80
CA LYS A 265 -7.76 -21.09 2.04
C LYS A 265 -6.75 -21.07 3.18
N LYS A 266 -6.24 -19.89 3.56
CA LYS A 266 -5.34 -19.71 4.71
C LYS A 266 -6.10 -19.33 5.97
N CYS A 267 -7.14 -18.52 5.83
CA CYS A 267 -8.06 -18.18 6.90
C CYS A 267 -9.48 -17.99 6.38
N GLY A 268 -10.38 -18.92 6.68
CA GLY A 268 -11.79 -18.82 6.25
C GLY A 268 -12.59 -17.70 6.94
N LEU A 269 -12.06 -17.12 8.02
CA LEU A 269 -12.65 -15.95 8.70
C LEU A 269 -12.21 -14.63 8.08
N ASP A 270 -11.18 -14.63 7.24
CA ASP A 270 -10.71 -13.43 6.57
C ASP A 270 -11.57 -13.18 5.32
N LEU A 271 -12.49 -12.23 5.43
CA LEU A 271 -13.43 -11.87 4.38
C LEU A 271 -12.97 -10.59 3.66
N SER A 272 -11.67 -10.26 3.69
CA SER A 272 -11.14 -9.13 2.94
C SER A 272 -11.59 -9.17 1.49
N ASP A 273 -12.20 -8.09 1.05
CA ASP A 273 -12.52 -7.79 -0.34
C ASP A 273 -11.31 -7.18 -1.07
N HIS A 274 -11.53 -6.67 -2.29
CA HIS A 274 -10.46 -6.09 -3.10
C HIS A 274 -9.71 -4.99 -2.35
N LEU A 275 -10.45 -4.10 -1.67
CA LEU A 275 -9.89 -2.92 -1.02
C LEU A 275 -9.24 -3.25 0.34
N SER A 276 -9.91 -4.03 1.17
CA SER A 276 -9.49 -4.27 2.55
C SER A 276 -8.34 -5.27 2.69
N ILE A 277 -8.01 -6.05 1.65
CA ILE A 277 -6.89 -7.00 1.65
C ILE A 277 -5.54 -6.36 2.03
N VAL A 278 -5.34 -5.07 1.72
CA VAL A 278 -4.12 -4.33 2.09
C VAL A 278 -4.03 -3.99 3.57
N SER A 279 -5.11 -4.22 4.32
CA SER A 279 -5.17 -4.06 5.76
C SER A 279 -5.39 -5.39 6.50
N SER A 280 -5.43 -6.52 5.78
CA SER A 280 -5.60 -7.85 6.38
C SER A 280 -4.36 -8.28 7.17
N ARG A 281 -4.58 -8.74 8.42
CA ARG A 281 -3.55 -9.38 9.24
C ARG A 281 -3.04 -10.68 8.61
N THR A 282 -3.95 -11.47 8.05
CA THR A 282 -3.61 -12.74 7.39
C THR A 282 -2.73 -12.47 6.17
N ALA A 283 -3.11 -11.53 5.30
CA ALA A 283 -2.33 -11.14 4.14
C ALA A 283 -0.98 -10.57 4.55
N ALA A 284 -0.94 -9.72 5.58
CA ALA A 284 0.30 -9.16 6.12
C ALA A 284 1.27 -10.25 6.61
N ASP A 285 0.81 -11.27 7.32
CA ASP A 285 1.65 -12.39 7.75
C ASP A 285 2.19 -13.20 6.55
N LEU A 286 1.38 -13.37 5.50
CA LEU A 286 1.82 -14.02 4.25
C LEU A 286 2.89 -13.20 3.51
N VAL A 287 2.73 -11.86 3.46
CA VAL A 287 3.75 -10.96 2.89
C VAL A 287 5.05 -11.04 3.69
N LEU A 288 4.98 -11.00 5.02
CA LEU A 288 6.17 -11.10 5.88
C LEU A 288 6.90 -12.44 5.69
N ASN A 289 6.16 -13.55 5.60
CA ASN A 289 6.74 -14.86 5.31
C ASN A 289 7.37 -14.95 3.92
N THR A 290 6.89 -14.15 2.96
CA THR A 290 7.46 -14.09 1.62
C THR A 290 8.73 -13.23 1.60
N LEU A 291 8.76 -12.14 2.37
CA LEU A 291 9.92 -11.27 2.49
C LEU A 291 11.06 -11.92 3.28
N ASP A 292 10.75 -12.71 4.31
CA ASP A 292 11.71 -13.47 5.11
C ASP A 292 11.32 -14.96 5.22
N PRO A 293 11.57 -15.76 4.17
CA PRO A 293 11.25 -17.18 4.17
C PRO A 293 12.14 -18.01 5.10
N ALA A 294 13.24 -17.45 5.62
CA ALA A 294 14.12 -18.14 6.56
C ALA A 294 13.54 -18.16 7.99
N HIS A 295 12.67 -17.19 8.32
CA HIS A 295 12.04 -17.07 9.64
C HIS A 295 10.51 -16.95 9.52
N PRO A 296 9.83 -17.99 8.99
CA PRO A 296 8.39 -17.91 8.80
C PRO A 296 7.66 -17.84 10.15
N ARG A 297 6.66 -16.95 10.23
CA ARG A 297 5.73 -16.83 11.35
C ARG A 297 4.44 -17.59 11.08
N LYS A 298 3.73 -17.94 12.17
CA LYS A 298 2.38 -18.49 12.08
C LYS A 298 1.44 -17.43 11.49
N VAL A 299 0.77 -17.79 10.40
CA VAL A 299 -0.27 -16.96 9.80
C VAL A 299 -1.45 -16.89 10.77
N ARG A 300 -1.78 -15.69 11.23
CA ARG A 300 -2.93 -15.46 12.13
C ARG A 300 -4.21 -15.54 11.31
N CYS A 301 -5.21 -16.22 11.86
CA CYS A 301 -6.54 -16.26 11.29
C CYS A 301 -7.50 -15.48 12.18
N THR A 302 -7.89 -14.29 11.72
CA THR A 302 -8.78 -13.37 12.44
C THR A 302 -9.90 -12.93 11.51
N LEU A 303 -11.07 -12.66 12.08
CA LEU A 303 -12.15 -12.03 11.31
C LEU A 303 -11.64 -10.69 10.76
N HIS A 304 -11.83 -10.48 9.47
CA HIS A 304 -11.55 -9.22 8.80
C HIS A 304 -12.68 -8.95 7.82
N LEU A 305 -13.39 -7.85 8.01
CA LEU A 305 -14.62 -7.56 7.27
C LEU A 305 -14.33 -6.81 5.96
N PRO A 306 -15.12 -7.05 4.89
CA PRO A 306 -15.04 -6.29 3.64
C PRO A 306 -15.05 -4.77 3.89
N ALA A 307 -14.22 -4.03 3.16
CA ALA A 307 -13.99 -2.59 3.18
C ALA A 307 -13.57 -1.95 4.53
N ILE A 308 -13.84 -2.61 5.65
CA ILE A 308 -13.69 -2.06 7.00
C ILE A 308 -12.38 -2.51 7.63
N GLY A 309 -12.21 -3.82 7.75
CA GLY A 309 -11.09 -4.47 8.42
C GLY A 309 -11.40 -5.12 9.77
N SER A 310 -10.39 -5.20 10.64
CA SER A 310 -10.37 -5.98 11.89
C SER A 310 -9.85 -5.20 13.09
#